data_AF-A0A257A292-F1
#
_entry.id   AF-A0A257A292-F1
#
_cell.length_a   1.000
_cell.length_b   1.000
_cell.length_c   1.000
_cell.angle_alpha   90.00
_cell.angle_beta   90.00
_cell.angle_gamma   90.00
#
_symmetry.space_group_name_H-M   'P 1'
#
loop_
_entity.id
_entity.type
_entity.pdbx_description
1 polymer ?
#
loop_
_entity_poly.entity_id
_entity_poly.type
_entity_poly.pdbx_seq_one_letter_code
_entity_poly.pdbx_strand_id
1 'polypeptide(L)'
;MAAIGIILLPFSHYEWPKVVISILITLPIAFSEFPYCFFGYKMKAEKARHVWSMESIVDGKRKKSILPQKNVDIASFGDEEIWVTPKVPFLIPLTIGYIVSFLLGDVLYKIISLFT
;
A
#
# COMPACT_ATOMS: atom_id res chain seq x y z
N MET A 1 17.22 3.17 13.96
CA MET A 1 18.28 3.25 12.94
C MET A 1 17.92 4.19 11.78
N ALA A 2 16.82 3.99 11.05
CA ALA A 2 16.46 4.83 9.88
C ALA A 2 16.22 6.33 10.19
N ALA A 3 15.63 6.66 11.35
CA ALA A 3 15.35 8.05 11.73
C ALA A 3 16.61 8.92 11.94
N ILE A 4 17.72 8.33 12.41
CA ILE A 4 18.98 9.04 12.68
C ILE A 4 19.66 9.43 11.36
N GLY A 5 19.58 8.57 10.34
CA GLY A 5 20.09 8.87 9.00
C GLY A 5 19.36 10.05 8.35
N ILE A 6 18.03 10.10 8.47
CA ILE A 6 17.20 11.19 7.91
C ILE A 6 17.52 12.54 8.55
N ILE A 7 17.82 12.57 9.86
CA ILE A 7 18.19 13.80 10.59
C ILE A 7 19.58 14.31 10.18
N LEU A 8 20.50 13.42 9.78
CA LEU A 8 21.88 13.77 9.39
C LEU A 8 22.04 14.10 7.90
N LEU A 9 21.06 13.75 7.05
CA LEU A 9 21.06 14.07 5.61
C LEU A 9 21.26 15.56 5.29
N PRO A 10 20.63 16.54 5.98
CA PRO A 10 20.87 17.97 5.72
C PRO A 10 22.25 18.47 6.15
N PHE A 11 22.99 17.70 6.98
CA PHE A 11 24.36 18.05 7.41
C PHE A 11 25.44 17.43 6.52
N SER A 12 25.05 16.63 5.53
CA SER A 12 25.96 16.09 4.53
C SER A 12 26.10 17.07 3.37
N HIS A 13 27.30 17.18 2.78
CA HIS A 13 27.63 18.07 1.66
C HIS A 13 26.89 17.77 0.33
N TYR A 14 25.69 17.18 0.37
CA TYR A 14 24.88 16.88 -0.80
C TYR A 14 24.17 18.13 -1.34
N GLU A 15 23.99 18.16 -2.65
CA GLU A 15 23.10 19.10 -3.31
C GLU A 15 21.65 18.88 -2.85
N TRP A 16 20.94 19.97 -2.55
CA TRP A 16 19.56 19.95 -2.05
C TRP A 16 18.58 19.03 -2.82
N PRO A 17 18.62 18.93 -4.17
CA PRO A 17 17.75 18.00 -4.90
C PRO A 17 17.98 16.52 -4.52
N LYS A 18 19.24 16.13 -4.30
CA LYS A 18 19.61 14.76 -3.90
C LYS A 18 19.15 14.45 -2.48
N VAL A 19 19.22 15.44 -1.59
CA VAL A 19 18.71 15.33 -0.21
C VAL A 19 17.19 15.12 -0.22
N VAL A 20 16.45 15.89 -1.02
CA VAL A 20 14.99 15.76 -1.14
C VAL A 20 14.59 14.38 -1.67
N ILE A 21 15.26 13.90 -2.73
CA ILE A 21 15.02 12.57 -3.30
C ILE A 21 15.32 11.47 -2.27
N SER A 22 16.43 11.60 -1.53
CA SER A 22 16.81 10.64 -0.48
C SER A 22 15.78 10.58 0.65
N ILE A 23 15.25 11.73 1.10
CA ILE A 23 14.20 11.80 2.11
C ILE A 23 12.91 11.17 1.57
N LEU A 24 12.53 11.48 0.33
CA LEU A 24 11.32 10.95 -0.31
C LEU A 24 11.33 9.42 -0.41
N ILE A 25 12.50 8.82 -0.64
CA ILE A 25 12.66 7.36 -0.73
C ILE A 25 12.79 6.73 0.67
N THR A 26 13.56 7.35 1.57
CA THR A 26 13.89 6.75 2.86
C THR A 26 12.75 6.83 3.86
N LEU A 27 11.98 7.91 3.87
CA LEU A 27 10.86 8.11 4.78
C LEU A 27 9.81 6.98 4.67
N PRO A 28 9.30 6.62 3.48
CA PRO A 28 8.35 5.51 3.34
C PRO A 28 8.96 4.15 3.70
N ILE A 29 10.24 3.91 3.42
CA ILE A 29 10.91 2.64 3.76
C ILE A 29 11.15 2.54 5.27
N ALA A 30 11.40 3.66 5.95
CA ALA A 30 11.65 3.72 7.38
C ALA A 30 10.43 3.29 8.21
N PHE A 31 9.22 3.54 7.70
CA PHE A 31 7.99 3.05 8.31
C PHE A 31 7.67 1.64 7.79
N SER A 32 7.96 0.60 8.59
CA SER A 32 7.66 -0.80 8.25
C SER A 32 6.18 -1.07 7.92
N GLU A 33 5.27 -0.17 8.30
CA GLU A 33 3.84 -0.26 8.00
C GLU A 33 3.47 0.39 6.65
N PHE A 34 4.30 1.26 6.10
CA PHE A 34 3.99 2.04 4.89
C PHE A 34 3.75 1.17 3.64
N PRO A 35 4.54 0.10 3.36
CA PRO A 35 4.25 -0.76 2.22
C PRO A 35 2.84 -1.39 2.28
N TYR A 36 2.32 -1.64 3.48
CA TYR A 36 1.00 -2.24 3.68
C TYR A 36 -0.14 -1.26 3.37
N CYS A 37 0.09 0.06 3.49
CA CYS A 37 -0.89 1.09 3.14
C CYS A 37 -1.29 1.07 1.65
N PHE A 38 -0.43 0.56 0.75
CA PHE A 38 -0.79 0.44 -0.67
C PHE A 38 -1.80 -0.67 -0.95
N PHE A 39 -1.83 -1.70 -0.09
CA PHE A 39 -2.63 -2.91 -0.29
C PHE A 39 -3.83 -3.00 0.65
N GLY A 40 -3.94 -2.12 1.64
CA GLY A 40 -4.97 -2.18 2.64
C GLY A 40 -5.00 -0.98 3.58
N TYR A 41 -5.92 -1.04 4.54
CA TYR A 41 -6.09 -0.04 5.58
C TYR A 41 -6.40 -0.71 6.93
N LYS A 42 -6.25 0.02 8.03
CA LYS A 42 -6.63 -0.47 9.37
C LYS A 42 -8.11 -0.20 9.63
N MET A 43 -8.81 -1.17 10.19
CA MET A 43 -10.14 -0.96 10.75
C MET A 43 -10.46 -1.96 11.85
N LYS A 44 -11.48 -1.64 12.65
CA LYS A 44 -11.98 -2.53 13.71
C LYS A 44 -12.48 -3.85 13.12
N ALA A 45 -12.10 -4.96 13.74
CA ALA A 45 -12.47 -6.30 13.31
C ALA A 45 -14.00 -6.52 13.28
N GLU A 46 -14.76 -5.89 14.18
CA GLU A 46 -16.24 -5.97 14.17
C GLU A 46 -16.87 -5.50 12.84
N LYS A 47 -16.27 -4.51 12.17
CA LYS A 47 -16.79 -3.94 10.92
C LYS A 47 -16.30 -4.70 9.68
N ALA A 48 -15.45 -5.71 9.86
CA ALA A 48 -14.72 -6.41 8.79
C ALA A 48 -15.50 -7.53 8.09
N ARG A 49 -16.70 -7.19 7.58
CA ARG A 49 -17.58 -8.15 6.89
C ARG A 49 -17.32 -8.29 5.39
N HIS A 50 -16.96 -7.21 4.70
CA HIS A 50 -16.81 -7.17 3.22
C HIS A 50 -15.37 -7.01 2.75
N VAL A 51 -14.41 -7.29 3.62
CA VAL A 51 -12.98 -7.09 3.39
C VAL A 51 -12.22 -8.37 3.66
N TRP A 52 -11.01 -8.49 3.12
CA TRP A 52 -10.13 -9.61 3.41
C TRP A 52 -9.12 -9.22 4.48
N SER A 53 -8.93 -10.08 5.48
CA SER A 53 -7.90 -9.86 6.49
C SER A 53 -6.51 -10.06 5.89
N MET A 54 -5.61 -9.13 6.18
CA MET A 54 -4.17 -9.24 5.91
C MET A 54 -3.41 -9.83 7.11
N GLU A 55 -4.12 -10.04 8.23
CA GLU A 55 -3.55 -10.59 9.46
C GLU A 55 -4.24 -11.92 9.77
N SER A 56 -3.45 -12.91 10.18
CA SER A 56 -3.96 -14.19 10.65
C SER A 56 -3.31 -14.55 11.96
N ILE A 57 -4.09 -15.12 12.88
CA ILE A 57 -3.55 -15.79 14.07
C ILE A 57 -3.29 -17.23 13.67
N VAL A 58 -2.02 -17.64 13.64
CA VAL A 58 -1.61 -19.03 13.43
C VAL A 58 -0.82 -19.43 14.67
N ASP A 59 -1.26 -20.47 15.37
CA ASP A 59 -0.63 -20.98 16.60
C ASP A 59 -0.43 -19.91 17.70
N GLY A 60 -1.43 -19.06 17.90
CA GLY A 60 -1.39 -18.00 18.92
C GLY A 60 -0.46 -16.82 18.62
N LYS A 61 0.16 -16.78 17.43
CA LYS A 61 1.04 -15.68 17.00
C LYS A 61 0.41 -14.89 15.85
N ARG A 62 0.40 -13.55 15.97
CA ARG A 62 -0.09 -12.64 14.92
C ARG A 62 0.90 -12.64 13.75
N LYS A 63 0.48 -13.12 12.58
CA LYS A 63 1.27 -13.07 11.36
C LYS A 63 0.66 -12.07 10.39
N LYS A 64 1.40 -11.00 10.08
CA LYS A 64 1.06 -10.06 9.01
C LYS A 64 1.47 -10.66 7.66
N SER A 65 0.57 -10.59 6.68
CA SER A 65 0.81 -11.01 5.30
C SER A 65 0.39 -9.90 4.36
N ILE A 66 1.14 -9.70 3.27
CA ILE A 66 0.78 -8.75 2.22
C ILE A 66 -0.40 -9.28 1.39
N LEU A 67 -0.59 -10.61 1.36
CA LEU A 67 -1.66 -11.24 0.60
C LEU A 67 -2.88 -11.51 1.49
N PRO A 68 -4.10 -11.28 0.96
CA PRO A 68 -5.33 -11.53 1.68
C PRO A 68 -5.47 -13.01 2.05
N GLN A 69 -5.77 -13.28 3.31
CA GLN A 69 -6.00 -14.64 3.80
C GLN A 69 -7.51 -14.94 3.76
N LYS A 70 -7.90 -16.00 3.04
CA LYS A 70 -9.33 -16.32 2.80
C LYS A 70 -10.02 -17.08 3.93
N ASN A 71 -9.28 -17.86 4.72
CA ASN A 71 -9.81 -18.76 5.75
C ASN A 71 -9.40 -18.30 7.16
N VAL A 72 -9.65 -17.05 7.50
CA VAL A 72 -9.33 -16.51 8.84
C VAL A 72 -10.62 -16.15 9.55
N ASP A 73 -10.80 -16.67 10.76
CA ASP A 73 -11.89 -16.26 11.63
C ASP A 73 -11.61 -14.86 12.17
N ILE A 74 -12.21 -13.86 11.52
CA ILE A 74 -12.08 -12.45 11.91
C ILE A 74 -12.61 -12.22 13.33
N ALA A 75 -13.57 -13.04 13.78
CA ALA A 75 -14.10 -13.03 15.14
C ALA A 75 -13.05 -13.28 16.23
N SER A 76 -11.94 -13.96 15.89
CA SER A 76 -10.84 -14.22 16.84
C SER A 76 -10.08 -12.96 17.27
N PHE A 77 -10.20 -11.85 16.52
CA PHE A 77 -9.54 -10.58 16.82
C PHE A 77 -10.37 -9.65 17.73
N GLY A 78 -11.63 -10.00 18.03
CA GLY A 78 -12.49 -9.19 18.91
C GLY A 78 -12.67 -7.74 18.42
N ASP A 79 -12.34 -6.79 19.29
CA ASP A 79 -12.48 -5.33 19.07
C ASP A 79 -11.21 -4.65 18.51
N GLU A 80 -10.17 -5.43 18.19
CA GLU A 80 -8.89 -4.88 17.76
C GLU A 80 -8.94 -4.25 16.36
N GLU A 81 -8.01 -3.33 16.12
CA GLU A 81 -7.72 -2.85 14.78
C GLU A 81 -6.85 -3.86 14.02
N ILE A 82 -7.37 -4.27 12.87
CA ILE A 82 -6.73 -5.23 11.97
C ILE A 82 -6.47 -4.59 10.61
N TRP A 83 -5.41 -5.04 9.94
CA TRP A 83 -5.14 -4.67 8.56
C TRP A 83 -6.04 -5.47 7.61
N VAL A 84 -6.73 -4.77 6.73
CA VAL A 84 -7.65 -5.36 5.77
C VAL A 84 -7.42 -4.83 4.36
N THR A 85 -7.63 -5.69 3.37
CA THR A 85 -7.66 -5.33 1.96
C THR A 85 -9.11 -5.22 1.50
N PRO A 86 -9.50 -4.14 0.82
CA PRO A 86 -10.84 -4.04 0.25
C PRO A 86 -11.04 -5.11 -0.83
N LYS A 87 -12.21 -5.73 -0.83
CA LYS A 87 -12.58 -6.76 -1.83
C LYS A 87 -13.01 -6.10 -3.14
N VAL A 88 -12.09 -5.39 -3.79
CA VAL A 88 -12.34 -4.75 -5.09
C VAL A 88 -12.13 -5.78 -6.19
N PRO A 89 -13.17 -6.16 -6.96
CA PRO A 89 -13.00 -7.04 -8.10
C PRO A 89 -12.13 -6.38 -9.16
N PHE A 90 -11.17 -7.13 -9.70
CA PHE A 90 -10.31 -6.67 -10.81
C PHE A 90 -11.10 -6.22 -12.06
N LEU A 91 -12.36 -6.66 -12.16
CA LEU A 91 -13.27 -6.21 -13.22
C LEU A 91 -13.49 -4.69 -13.22
N ILE A 92 -13.54 -4.03 -12.05
CA ILE A 92 -13.80 -2.58 -11.96
C ILE A 92 -12.71 -1.75 -12.68
N PRO A 93 -11.41 -1.87 -12.33
CA PRO A 93 -10.37 -1.10 -13.03
C PRO A 93 -10.29 -1.48 -14.51
N LEU A 94 -10.58 -2.73 -14.87
CA LEU A 94 -10.61 -3.16 -16.27
C LEU A 94 -11.75 -2.47 -17.05
N THR A 95 -12.95 -2.39 -16.47
CA THR A 95 -14.08 -1.67 -17.08
C THR A 95 -13.80 -0.18 -17.21
N ILE A 96 -13.17 0.45 -16.20
CA ILE A 96 -12.74 1.85 -16.28
C ILE A 96 -11.73 2.02 -17.41
N GLY A 97 -10.72 1.15 -17.49
CA GLY A 97 -9.72 1.18 -18.56
C GLY A 97 -10.34 1.01 -19.95
N TYR A 98 -11.33 0.14 -20.08
CA TYR A 98 -12.09 -0.02 -21.32
C TYR A 98 -12.84 1.26 -21.72
N ILE A 99 -13.57 1.88 -20.80
CA ILE A 99 -14.29 3.14 -21.06
C ILE A 99 -13.31 4.26 -21.44
N VAL A 100 -12.20 4.36 -20.71
CA VAL A 100 -11.11 5.32 -20.98
C VAL A 100 -10.53 5.11 -22.38
N SER A 101 -10.23 3.86 -22.75
CA SER A 101 -9.69 3.53 -24.08
C SER A 101 -10.70 3.81 -25.19
N PHE A 102 -11.99 3.53 -24.96
CA PHE A 102 -13.05 3.84 -25.91
C PHE A 102 -13.19 5.35 -26.15
N LEU A 103 -13.09 6.18 -25.11
CA LEU A 103 -13.28 7.63 -25.21
C LEU A 103 -12.03 8.38 -25.69
N LEU A 104 -10.85 8.03 -25.19
CA LEU A 104 -9.62 8.78 -25.41
C LEU A 104 -8.70 8.13 -26.46
N GLY A 105 -9.05 6.92 -26.92
CA GLY A 105 -8.24 6.09 -27.81
C GLY A 105 -7.00 5.55 -27.10
N ASP A 106 -5.88 5.51 -27.82
CA ASP A 106 -4.61 5.04 -27.26
C ASP A 106 -3.92 6.15 -26.44
N VAL A 107 -4.38 6.31 -25.20
CA VAL A 107 -3.80 7.25 -24.23
C VAL A 107 -2.34 6.90 -23.93
N LEU A 108 -2.03 5.61 -23.85
CA LEU A 108 -0.68 5.15 -23.52
C LEU A 108 0.31 5.55 -24.62
N TYR A 109 -0.05 5.33 -25.89
CA TYR A 109 0.74 5.77 -27.03
C TYR A 109 0.98 7.28 -27.02
N LYS A 110 -0.06 8.08 -26.79
CA LYS A 110 0.05 9.55 -26.70
C LYS A 110 1.00 10.00 -25.60
N ILE A 111 0.98 9.35 -24.44
CA ILE A 111 1.90 9.65 -23.33
C ILE A 111 3.33 9.28 -23.72
N ILE A 112 3.55 8.08 -24.27
CA ILE A 112 4.89 7.61 -24.66
C ILE A 112 5.48 8.49 -25.76
N SER A 113 4.68 8.90 -26.75
CA SER A 113 5.10 9.81 -27.81
C SER A 113 5.45 11.23 -27.33
N LEU A 114 5.10 11.59 -26.09
CA LEU A 114 5.53 12.87 -25.52
C LEU A 114 7.01 12.84 -25.07
N PHE A 115 7.53 11.65 -24.78
CA PHE A 115 8.89 11.44 -24.28
C PHE A 115 9.86 10.87 -25.33
N THR A 116 9.36 10.53 -26.52
CA THR A 116 10.14 10.07 -27.68
C THR A 116 10.03 11.10 -28.80
#